data_AF-A0A5C5VBV6-F1
#
_entry.id   AF-A0A5C5VBV6-F1
#
_cell.length_a   1.000
_cell.length_b   1.000
_cell.length_c   1.000
_cell.angle_alpha   90.00
_cell.angle_beta   90.00
_cell.angle_gamma   90.00
#
_symmetry.space_group_name_H-M   'P 1'
#
loop_
_entity.id
_entity.type
_entity.pdbx_description
1 polymer ?
#
loop_
_entity_poly.entity_id
_entity_poly.type
_entity_poly.pdbx_seq_one_letter_code
_entity_poly.pdbx_strand_id
1 'polypeptide(L)'
;MPSSDLRISVLNRSHETTPVHIHCSGMRCKDQRPGGDQRSGRGLFDALLASIEGRTAATTAAKQELEVVTCKTYKKSSPLELSLAMVGSRAVVYQHPHELWHNRLKLSIYLDHCRRSRASFLLLSDSWDAVVLASAEVMLRRFLHFEVDALLSGERVNHPRLDDVASEEQALAKGSYPYGNSGGVIGRREKLIEILRLSRELLPERRHSDQGSVRVACLELGVPRDTRCEFFQNLASVNPGEIELRAES
;
A
#
# COMPACT_ATOMS: atom_id res chain seq x y z
N MET A 1 -32.83 -6.40 -14.96
CA MET A 1 -31.78 -5.86 -15.85
C MET A 1 -30.47 -6.45 -15.37
N PRO A 2 -29.66 -7.10 -16.21
CA PRO A 2 -28.36 -7.59 -15.78
C PRO A 2 -27.44 -6.38 -15.64
N SER A 3 -27.03 -6.03 -14.41
CA SER A 3 -25.81 -5.22 -14.27
C SER A 3 -24.68 -6.15 -14.70
N SER A 4 -24.08 -5.87 -15.86
CA SER A 4 -22.81 -6.49 -16.19
C SER A 4 -21.81 -5.94 -15.19
N ASP A 5 -21.52 -6.71 -14.14
CA ASP A 5 -20.48 -6.43 -13.16
C ASP A 5 -19.11 -6.51 -13.87
N LEU A 6 -18.78 -5.45 -14.61
CA LEU A 6 -17.48 -5.27 -15.24
C LEU A 6 -16.43 -5.22 -14.14
N ARG A 7 -15.68 -6.32 -14.01
CA ARG A 7 -14.60 -6.44 -13.02
C ARG A 7 -13.32 -5.95 -13.67
N ILE A 8 -12.77 -4.80 -13.28
CA ILE A 8 -11.43 -4.44 -13.76
C ILE A 8 -10.36 -5.02 -12.84
N SER A 9 -9.37 -5.67 -13.43
CA SER A 9 -8.11 -6.03 -12.80
C SER A 9 -6.95 -5.20 -13.36
N VAL A 10 -5.96 -4.93 -12.51
CA VAL A 10 -4.67 -4.38 -12.92
C VAL A 10 -3.77 -5.58 -13.18
N LEU A 11 -3.20 -5.67 -14.38
CA LEU A 11 -2.15 -6.61 -14.71
C LEU A 11 -0.80 -5.90 -14.77
N ASN A 12 0.17 -6.42 -14.02
CA ASN A 12 1.59 -6.15 -14.28
C ASN A 12 2.10 -7.14 -15.33
N ARG A 13 2.36 -6.65 -16.54
CA ARG A 13 2.80 -7.48 -17.68
C ARG A 13 4.22 -8.03 -17.53
N SER A 14 5.09 -7.36 -16.77
CA SER A 14 6.46 -7.83 -16.56
C SER A 14 6.52 -9.13 -15.76
N HIS A 15 5.54 -9.35 -14.89
CA HIS A 15 5.51 -10.49 -13.97
C HIS A 15 4.25 -11.35 -14.11
N GLU A 16 3.32 -10.97 -14.99
CA GLU A 16 2.02 -11.63 -15.18
C GLU A 16 1.19 -11.70 -13.88
N THR A 17 1.28 -10.66 -13.04
CA THR A 17 0.65 -10.60 -11.72
C THR A 17 -0.53 -9.63 -11.66
N THR A 18 -1.51 -9.93 -10.82
CA THR A 18 -2.73 -9.12 -10.60
C THR A 18 -2.77 -8.53 -9.19
N PRO A 19 -1.99 -7.47 -8.90
CA PRO A 19 -1.89 -6.86 -7.57
C PRO A 19 -3.27 -6.45 -7.00
N VAL A 20 -3.41 -6.52 -5.68
CA VAL A 20 -4.65 -6.18 -4.95
C VAL A 20 -4.57 -4.84 -4.23
N HIS A 21 -3.37 -4.28 -4.08
CA HIS A 21 -3.12 -2.96 -3.53
C HIS A 21 -2.28 -2.15 -4.52
N ILE A 22 -2.81 -1.00 -4.95
CA ILE A 22 -2.14 -0.12 -5.90
C ILE A 22 -1.74 1.15 -5.16
N HIS A 23 -0.46 1.48 -5.21
CA HIS A 23 0.13 2.69 -4.63
C HIS A 23 0.69 3.59 -5.74
N CYS A 24 0.39 4.88 -5.70
CA CYS A 24 0.69 5.85 -6.75
C CYS A 24 1.61 6.96 -6.22
N SER A 25 2.69 6.57 -5.56
CA SER A 25 3.66 7.51 -4.99
C SER A 25 4.16 8.50 -6.06
N GLY A 26 4.16 9.79 -5.74
CA GLY A 26 4.79 10.82 -6.58
C GLY A 26 4.09 11.12 -7.92
N MET A 27 3.05 10.39 -8.32
CA MET A 27 2.19 10.86 -9.41
C MET A 27 1.50 12.16 -8.98
N ARG A 28 1.23 13.07 -9.92
CA ARG A 28 0.52 14.36 -9.69
C ARG A 28 -0.93 14.20 -9.18
N CYS A 29 -1.28 13.06 -8.58
CA CYS A 29 -2.52 12.82 -7.85
C CYS A 29 -2.68 13.76 -6.64
N LYS A 30 -1.56 14.26 -6.09
CA LYS A 30 -1.53 15.17 -4.93
C LYS A 30 -1.82 16.63 -5.29
N ASP A 31 -1.77 17.01 -6.57
CA ASP A 31 -1.99 18.40 -6.98
C ASP A 31 -3.49 18.72 -7.06
N GLN A 32 -4.06 19.09 -5.90
CA GLN A 32 -5.41 19.66 -5.81
C GLN A 32 -5.41 21.18 -6.00
N ARG A 33 -4.27 21.77 -6.37
CA ARG A 33 -4.17 23.21 -6.63
C ARG A 33 -5.00 23.57 -7.87
N PRO A 34 -5.79 24.66 -7.84
CA PRO A 34 -6.49 25.14 -9.03
C PRO A 34 -5.47 25.40 -10.14
N GLY A 35 -5.62 24.74 -11.29
CA GLY A 35 -4.78 24.97 -12.48
C GLY A 35 -3.61 23.99 -12.71
N GLY A 36 -3.40 22.99 -11.85
CA GLY A 36 -2.45 21.89 -12.14
C GLY A 36 -3.00 20.92 -13.18
N ASP A 37 -2.16 20.44 -14.10
CA ASP A 37 -2.55 19.45 -15.11
C ASP A 37 -2.88 18.10 -14.43
N GLN A 38 -4.18 17.87 -14.17
CA GLN A 38 -4.71 16.75 -13.36
C GLN A 38 -4.72 15.39 -14.09
N ARG A 39 -4.20 15.31 -15.32
CA ARG A 39 -4.67 14.30 -16.28
C ARG A 39 -4.07 12.90 -16.16
N SER A 40 -2.90 12.69 -15.56
CA SER A 40 -2.26 11.36 -15.64
C SER A 40 -2.51 10.44 -14.45
N GLY A 41 -2.60 10.97 -13.23
CA GLY A 41 -2.72 10.14 -12.02
C GLY A 41 -4.15 10.00 -11.48
N ARG A 42 -4.94 11.07 -11.51
CA ARG A 42 -6.31 11.10 -10.98
C ARG A 42 -7.28 10.34 -11.88
N GLY A 43 -7.14 10.47 -13.20
CA GLY A 43 -7.97 9.71 -14.15
C GLY A 43 -7.83 8.19 -14.00
N LEU A 44 -6.64 7.71 -13.66
CA LEU A 44 -6.42 6.29 -13.35
C LEU A 44 -7.12 5.89 -12.05
N PHE A 45 -7.04 6.70 -10.99
CA PHE A 45 -7.77 6.44 -9.74
C PHE A 45 -9.28 6.44 -9.95
N ASP A 46 -9.80 7.41 -10.70
CA ASP A 46 -11.23 7.51 -10.97
C ASP A 46 -11.70 6.31 -11.81
N ALA A 47 -10.90 5.86 -12.79
CA ALA A 47 -11.17 4.65 -13.56
C ALA A 47 -11.11 3.38 -12.68
N LEU A 48 -10.11 3.26 -11.81
CA LEU A 48 -10.00 2.15 -10.86
C LEU A 48 -11.17 2.15 -9.88
N LEU A 49 -11.53 3.30 -9.31
CA LEU A 49 -12.67 3.42 -8.40
C LEU A 49 -13.97 3.04 -9.12
N ALA A 50 -14.28 3.65 -10.27
CA ALA A 50 -15.48 3.34 -11.04
C ALA A 50 -15.63 1.84 -11.36
N SER A 51 -14.51 1.11 -11.45
CA SER A 51 -14.49 -0.32 -11.75
C SER A 51 -14.65 -1.28 -10.57
N ILE A 52 -14.66 -0.77 -9.34
CA ILE A 52 -14.83 -1.57 -8.13
C ILE A 52 -16.34 -1.69 -7.77
N GLU A 53 -17.20 -0.85 -8.37
CA GLU A 53 -18.66 -0.92 -8.18
C GLU A 53 -19.19 -2.31 -8.56
N GLY A 54 -19.81 -3.02 -7.61
CA GLY A 54 -20.43 -4.34 -7.84
C GLY A 54 -19.77 -5.52 -7.11
N ARG A 55 -18.71 -5.31 -6.31
CA ARG A 55 -18.06 -6.42 -5.59
C ARG A 55 -18.86 -6.86 -4.36
N THR A 56 -19.02 -8.17 -4.22
CA THR A 56 -19.72 -8.82 -3.10
C THR A 56 -19.06 -8.50 -1.76
N ALA A 57 -19.89 -8.28 -0.74
CA ALA A 57 -19.44 -7.93 0.61
C ALA A 57 -18.62 -9.05 1.24
N ALA A 58 -17.53 -8.69 1.92
CA ALA A 58 -16.74 -9.63 2.70
C ALA A 58 -17.56 -10.29 3.82
N THR A 59 -17.28 -11.56 4.10
CA THR A 59 -17.85 -12.29 5.24
C THR A 59 -17.41 -11.65 6.57
N THR A 60 -18.25 -11.77 7.61
CA THR A 60 -17.98 -11.15 8.93
C THR A 60 -16.70 -11.67 9.60
N ALA A 61 -16.34 -12.93 9.38
CA ALA A 61 -15.15 -13.55 9.96
C ALA A 61 -13.85 -12.93 9.41
N ALA A 62 -13.73 -12.78 8.09
CA ALA A 62 -12.55 -12.18 7.48
C ALA A 62 -12.34 -10.71 7.91
N LYS A 63 -13.42 -9.98 8.21
CA LYS A 63 -13.36 -8.61 8.75
C LYS A 63 -12.74 -8.52 10.15
N GLN A 64 -12.65 -9.64 10.88
CA GLN A 64 -12.03 -9.67 12.20
C GLN A 64 -10.54 -10.06 12.14
N GLU A 65 -10.08 -10.70 11.06
CA GLU A 65 -8.70 -11.19 10.94
C GLU A 65 -7.73 -10.17 10.33
N LEU A 66 -8.17 -9.41 9.32
CA LEU A 66 -7.37 -8.37 8.66
C LEU A 66 -7.96 -6.98 8.88
N GLU A 67 -7.18 -6.09 9.51
CA GLU A 67 -7.49 -4.66 9.61
C GLU A 67 -6.63 -3.83 8.65
N VAL A 68 -7.25 -2.93 7.88
CA VAL A 68 -6.52 -1.93 7.10
C VAL A 68 -6.41 -0.65 7.92
N VAL A 69 -5.20 -0.12 8.06
CA VAL A 69 -4.91 1.05 8.90
C VAL A 69 -4.26 2.12 8.05
N THR A 70 -4.74 3.35 8.18
CA THR A 70 -4.23 4.47 7.40
C THR A 70 -4.26 5.78 8.18
N CYS A 71 -3.50 6.76 7.70
CA CYS A 71 -3.43 8.10 8.28
C CYS A 71 -3.79 9.15 7.22
N LYS A 72 -4.50 10.21 7.60
CA LYS A 72 -4.82 11.32 6.71
C LYS A 72 -4.86 12.66 7.42
N THR A 73 -4.68 13.75 6.67
CA THR A 73 -4.82 15.12 7.19
C THR A 73 -6.15 15.78 6.79
N TYR A 74 -6.69 15.41 5.63
CA TYR A 74 -7.95 15.97 5.12
C TYR A 74 -9.18 15.25 5.68
N LYS A 75 -10.28 16.00 5.87
CA LYS A 75 -11.57 15.47 6.37
C LYS A 75 -12.26 14.53 5.38
N LYS A 76 -12.15 14.82 4.08
CA LYS A 76 -12.76 14.02 3.02
C LYS A 76 -12.23 12.59 2.99
N SER A 77 -13.05 11.66 2.49
CA SER A 77 -12.63 10.29 2.23
C SER A 77 -11.51 10.26 1.19
N SER A 78 -10.47 9.50 1.49
CA SER A 78 -9.35 9.25 0.60
C SER A 78 -9.66 8.12 -0.41
N PRO A 79 -8.92 8.00 -1.52
CA PRO A 79 -9.10 6.89 -2.47
C PRO A 79 -9.03 5.50 -1.82
N LEU A 80 -8.17 5.32 -0.82
CA LEU A 80 -8.10 4.06 -0.07
C LEU A 80 -9.40 3.77 0.67
N GLU A 81 -9.96 4.77 1.37
CA GLU A 81 -11.24 4.62 2.09
C GLU A 81 -12.38 4.30 1.14
N LEU A 82 -12.45 5.00 0.00
CA LEU A 82 -13.48 4.79 -1.01
C LEU A 82 -13.39 3.38 -1.60
N SER A 83 -12.21 2.98 -2.06
CA SER A 83 -12.02 1.64 -2.64
C SER A 83 -12.31 0.51 -1.64
N LEU A 84 -11.92 0.67 -0.36
CA LEU A 84 -12.27 -0.28 0.69
C LEU A 84 -13.78 -0.42 0.89
N ALA A 85 -14.51 0.70 0.92
CA ALA A 85 -15.96 0.68 1.06
C ALA A 85 -16.63 -0.08 -0.09
N MET A 86 -16.13 0.10 -1.32
CA MET A 86 -16.66 -0.55 -2.52
C MET A 86 -16.41 -2.06 -2.55
N VAL A 87 -15.36 -2.56 -1.90
CA VAL A 87 -15.10 -4.00 -1.70
C VAL A 87 -15.68 -4.54 -0.38
N GLY A 88 -16.62 -3.81 0.23
CA GLY A 88 -17.30 -4.21 1.46
C GLY A 88 -16.39 -4.29 2.69
N SER A 89 -15.27 -3.55 2.68
CA SER A 89 -14.26 -3.46 3.74
C SER A 89 -14.18 -2.04 4.29
N ARG A 90 -13.39 -1.82 5.34
CA ARG A 90 -13.17 -0.48 5.92
C ARG A 90 -11.75 -0.33 6.44
N ALA A 91 -11.26 0.91 6.45
CA ALA A 91 -10.03 1.25 7.14
C ALA A 91 -10.31 1.77 8.56
N VAL A 92 -9.38 1.52 9.48
CA VAL A 92 -9.19 2.35 10.67
C VAL A 92 -8.39 3.58 10.26
N VAL A 93 -9.02 4.75 10.33
CA VAL A 93 -8.46 6.00 9.81
C VAL A 93 -8.05 6.90 10.96
N TYR A 94 -6.77 7.23 11.04
CA TYR A 94 -6.24 8.22 11.96
C TYR A 94 -6.16 9.57 11.27
N GLN A 95 -7.08 10.47 11.62
CA GLN A 95 -7.06 11.84 11.12
C GLN A 95 -6.19 12.72 12.02
N HIS A 96 -5.28 13.49 11.42
CA HIS A 96 -4.38 14.39 12.14
C HIS A 96 -4.42 15.82 11.55
N PRO A 97 -4.26 16.89 12.34
CA PRO A 97 -4.11 18.24 11.79
C PRO A 97 -2.93 18.34 10.82
N HIS A 98 -3.12 19.07 9.71
CA HIS A 98 -2.15 19.19 8.63
C HIS A 98 -0.87 19.88 9.07
N GLU A 99 -0.99 20.92 9.88
CA GLU A 99 0.09 21.73 10.44
C GLU A 99 1.01 20.95 11.39
N LEU A 100 0.53 19.83 11.93
CA LEU A 100 1.30 18.94 12.80
C LEU A 100 1.79 17.68 12.05
N TRP A 101 1.45 17.54 10.77
CA TRP A 101 1.75 16.33 10.02
C TRP A 101 3.20 16.29 9.54
N HIS A 102 3.85 15.16 9.78
CA HIS A 102 5.07 14.74 9.10
C HIS A 102 5.02 13.23 8.92
N ASN A 103 5.61 12.69 7.84
CA ASN A 103 5.38 11.28 7.51
C ASN A 103 5.86 10.32 8.61
N ARG A 104 6.91 10.65 9.38
CA ARG A 104 7.33 9.84 10.55
C ARG A 104 6.27 9.70 11.65
N LEU A 105 5.32 10.63 11.76
CA LEU A 105 4.24 10.53 12.74
C LEU A 105 3.42 9.25 12.53
N LYS A 106 3.29 8.79 11.28
CA LYS A 106 2.56 7.56 10.96
C LYS A 106 3.17 6.33 11.63
N LEU A 107 4.49 6.29 11.87
CA LEU A 107 5.14 5.17 12.55
C LEU A 107 4.65 5.03 14.00
N SER A 108 4.54 6.15 14.73
CA SER A 108 4.02 6.14 16.11
C SER A 108 2.54 5.77 16.13
N ILE A 109 1.75 6.35 15.22
CA ILE A 109 0.31 6.05 15.11
C ILE A 109 0.08 4.57 14.82
N TYR A 110 0.78 4.00 13.83
CA TYR A 110 0.67 2.59 13.48
C TYR A 110 1.14 1.69 14.62
N LEU A 111 2.22 2.04 15.33
CA LEU A 111 2.71 1.24 16.45
C LEU A 111 1.68 1.18 17.58
N ASP A 112 1.12 2.33 17.94
CA ASP A 112 0.09 2.43 18.99
C ASP A 112 -1.21 1.74 18.58
N HIS A 113 -1.52 1.73 17.28
CA HIS A 113 -2.65 0.95 16.76
C HIS A 113 -2.37 -0.56 16.84
N CYS A 114 -1.23 -1.03 16.32
CA CYS A 114 -0.88 -2.45 16.33
C CYS A 114 -0.92 -3.04 17.75
N ARG A 115 -0.47 -2.29 18.76
CA ARG A 115 -0.52 -2.72 20.17
C ARG A 115 -1.93 -2.90 20.75
N ARG A 116 -2.93 -2.22 20.19
CA ARG A 116 -4.32 -2.22 20.68
C ARG A 116 -5.27 -3.02 19.79
N SER A 117 -4.88 -3.25 18.53
CA SER A 117 -5.65 -4.03 17.58
C SER A 117 -5.83 -5.46 18.07
N ARG A 118 -7.03 -5.99 17.83
CA ARG A 118 -7.36 -7.40 18.07
C ARG A 118 -7.22 -8.25 16.81
N ALA A 119 -6.96 -7.63 15.66
CA ALA A 119 -6.76 -8.34 14.41
C ALA A 119 -5.41 -9.08 14.42
N SER A 120 -5.39 -10.26 13.82
CA SER A 120 -4.17 -11.07 13.68
C SER A 120 -3.24 -10.49 12.62
N PHE A 121 -3.81 -9.88 11.59
CA PHE A 121 -3.10 -9.29 10.46
C PHE A 121 -3.50 -7.83 10.27
N LEU A 122 -2.55 -7.01 9.83
CA LEU A 122 -2.82 -5.63 9.48
C LEU A 122 -2.18 -5.27 8.14
N LEU A 123 -2.85 -4.39 7.41
CA LEU A 123 -2.30 -3.68 6.24
C LEU A 123 -2.14 -2.21 6.60
N LEU A 124 -0.90 -1.75 6.74
CA LEU A 124 -0.54 -0.36 6.92
C LEU A 124 -0.40 0.28 5.54
N SER A 125 -1.20 1.30 5.23
CA SER A 125 -1.22 1.91 3.89
C SER A 125 -1.29 3.42 3.95
N ASP A 126 -0.65 4.10 3.01
CA ASP A 126 -0.92 5.51 2.73
C ASP A 126 -2.36 5.67 2.22
N SER A 127 -3.01 6.81 2.52
CA SER A 127 -4.45 6.98 2.26
C SER A 127 -4.75 7.62 0.90
N TRP A 128 -3.98 8.65 0.53
CA TRP A 128 -4.33 9.61 -0.54
C TRP A 128 -3.91 9.16 -1.93
N ASP A 129 -2.97 8.24 -2.01
CA ASP A 129 -2.33 7.73 -3.19
C ASP A 129 -2.33 6.21 -3.19
N ALA A 130 -3.28 5.57 -2.49
CA ALA A 130 -3.50 4.13 -2.56
C ALA A 130 -4.96 3.77 -2.85
N VAL A 131 -5.17 2.66 -3.54
CA VAL A 131 -6.48 1.97 -3.65
C VAL A 131 -6.30 0.48 -3.45
N VAL A 132 -7.34 -0.17 -2.95
CA VAL A 132 -7.44 -1.63 -2.94
C VAL A 132 -8.40 -2.10 -4.01
N LEU A 133 -8.08 -3.22 -4.63
CA LEU A 133 -8.89 -3.85 -5.65
C LEU A 133 -9.52 -5.14 -5.14
N ALA A 134 -9.45 -5.43 -3.85
CA ALA A 134 -9.95 -6.70 -3.31
C ALA A 134 -10.44 -6.54 -1.88
N SER A 135 -11.39 -7.41 -1.49
CA SER A 135 -11.89 -7.46 -0.12
C SER A 135 -10.81 -7.91 0.87
N ALA A 136 -11.01 -7.63 2.16
CA ALA A 136 -10.09 -8.07 3.21
C ALA A 136 -9.81 -9.58 3.18
N GLU A 137 -10.81 -10.40 2.90
CA GLU A 137 -10.65 -11.86 2.76
C GLU A 137 -9.68 -12.23 1.63
N VAL A 138 -9.87 -11.64 0.44
CA VAL A 138 -9.03 -11.93 -0.72
C VAL A 138 -7.61 -11.44 -0.49
N MET A 139 -7.45 -10.24 0.09
CA MET A 139 -6.13 -9.73 0.48
C MET A 139 -5.45 -10.69 1.46
N LEU A 140 -6.13 -11.11 2.53
CA LEU A 140 -5.54 -12.01 3.52
C LEU A 140 -5.11 -13.34 2.90
N ARG A 141 -5.99 -13.99 2.11
CA ARG A 141 -5.64 -15.24 1.41
C ARG A 141 -4.42 -15.08 0.51
N ARG A 142 -4.31 -13.95 -0.19
CA ARG A 142 -3.17 -13.67 -1.08
C ARG A 142 -1.88 -13.47 -0.30
N PHE A 143 -1.94 -12.74 0.81
CA PHE A 143 -0.79 -12.57 1.70
C PHE A 143 -0.30 -13.89 2.29
N LEU A 144 -1.22 -14.77 2.73
CA LEU A 144 -0.86 -16.06 3.31
C LEU A 144 -0.11 -16.98 2.31
N HIS A 145 -0.27 -16.78 1.00
CA HIS A 145 0.46 -17.53 -0.02
C HIS A 145 1.97 -17.22 -0.06
N PHE A 146 2.41 -16.08 0.49
CA PHE A 146 3.83 -15.74 0.55
C PHE A 146 4.58 -16.51 1.65
N GLU A 147 3.87 -17.15 2.58
CA GLU A 147 4.45 -17.91 3.70
C GLU A 147 5.45 -17.10 4.55
N VAL A 148 5.19 -15.79 4.69
CA VAL A 148 6.03 -14.85 5.45
C VAL A 148 5.22 -14.13 6.52
N ASP A 149 5.90 -13.60 7.55
CA ASP A 149 5.22 -12.89 8.64
C ASP A 149 4.89 -11.44 8.29
N ALA A 150 5.58 -10.84 7.32
CA ALA A 150 5.28 -9.52 6.79
C ALA A 150 5.82 -9.41 5.36
N LEU A 151 5.23 -8.49 4.59
CA LEU A 151 5.59 -8.19 3.22
C LEU A 151 5.57 -6.68 3.02
N LEU A 152 6.69 -6.13 2.56
CA LEU A 152 6.86 -4.73 2.21
C LEU A 152 6.53 -4.50 0.73
N SER A 153 5.82 -3.42 0.39
CA SER A 153 5.60 -3.03 -1.00
C SER A 153 6.92 -2.79 -1.73
N GLY A 154 7.05 -3.31 -2.96
CA GLY A 154 8.22 -3.10 -3.83
C GLY A 154 8.06 -1.86 -4.72
N GLU A 155 9.17 -1.19 -5.02
CA GLU A 155 9.25 -0.10 -5.99
C GLU A 155 10.53 -0.15 -6.85
N ARG A 156 10.50 0.58 -7.97
CA ARG A 156 11.64 0.70 -8.91
C ARG A 156 12.65 1.78 -8.51
N VAL A 157 12.33 2.65 -7.56
CA VAL A 157 13.16 3.81 -7.22
C VAL A 157 13.80 3.64 -5.85
N ASN A 158 15.11 3.85 -5.77
CA ASN A 158 15.82 3.94 -4.48
C ASN A 158 15.46 5.27 -3.80
N HIS A 159 14.38 5.29 -3.01
CA HIS A 159 13.92 6.46 -2.28
C HIS A 159 13.77 6.19 -0.76
N PRO A 160 14.22 7.10 0.13
CA PRO A 160 15.30 8.05 -0.15
C PRO A 160 16.54 7.28 -0.65
N ARG A 161 17.49 7.98 -1.29
CA ARG A 161 18.71 7.33 -1.77
C ARG A 161 19.52 6.83 -0.57
N LEU A 162 19.57 5.50 -0.40
CA LEU A 162 20.36 4.79 0.62
C LEU A 162 21.18 3.74 -0.11
N ASP A 163 22.40 4.08 -0.53
CA ASP A 163 23.15 3.26 -1.50
C ASP A 163 23.55 1.88 -0.94
N ASP A 164 23.91 1.80 0.35
CA ASP A 164 24.25 0.53 1.00
C ASP A 164 23.03 -0.39 1.10
N VAL A 165 21.90 0.14 1.60
CA VAL A 165 20.61 -0.57 1.70
C VAL A 165 20.13 -1.00 0.31
N ALA A 166 20.24 -0.13 -0.67
CA ALA A 166 19.80 -0.39 -2.04
C ALA A 166 20.59 -1.51 -2.71
N SER A 167 21.90 -1.58 -2.46
CA SER A 167 22.75 -2.65 -2.99
C SER A 167 22.33 -4.01 -2.43
N GLU A 168 22.03 -4.07 -1.14
CA GLU A 168 21.55 -5.31 -0.51
C GLU A 168 20.13 -5.66 -0.95
N GLU A 169 19.22 -4.68 -1.04
CA GLU A 169 17.87 -4.87 -1.55
C GLU A 169 17.86 -5.45 -2.98
N GLN A 170 18.74 -4.93 -3.85
CA GLN A 170 18.94 -5.44 -5.21
C GLN A 170 19.48 -6.87 -5.22
N ALA A 171 20.48 -7.18 -4.38
CA ALA A 171 21.07 -8.52 -4.30
C ALA A 171 20.04 -9.59 -3.88
N LEU A 172 19.07 -9.20 -3.05
CA LEU A 172 17.98 -10.06 -2.59
C LEU A 172 16.76 -10.10 -3.54
N ALA A 173 16.69 -9.20 -4.52
CA ALA A 173 15.50 -9.05 -5.36
C ALA A 173 15.37 -10.19 -6.38
N LYS A 174 14.12 -10.68 -6.56
CA LYS A 174 13.78 -11.73 -7.54
C LYS A 174 12.88 -11.21 -8.67
N GLY A 175 12.73 -9.89 -8.78
CA GLY A 175 11.85 -9.21 -9.71
C GLY A 175 12.25 -7.75 -9.93
N SER A 176 11.45 -7.01 -10.69
CA SER A 176 11.82 -5.69 -11.23
C SER A 176 11.65 -4.53 -10.24
N TYR A 177 11.15 -4.81 -9.03
CA TYR A 177 10.81 -3.83 -8.00
C TYR A 177 11.68 -4.05 -6.75
N PRO A 178 13.00 -3.82 -6.83
CA PRO A 178 13.93 -4.29 -5.80
C PRO A 178 13.84 -3.55 -4.47
N TYR A 179 13.43 -2.28 -4.48
CA TYR A 179 13.49 -1.41 -3.30
C TYR A 179 12.19 -1.41 -2.51
N GLY A 180 12.27 -1.23 -1.20
CA GLY A 180 11.08 -1.15 -0.34
C GLY A 180 10.37 0.20 -0.40
N ASN A 181 9.04 0.18 -0.36
CA ASN A 181 8.16 1.35 -0.29
C ASN A 181 7.29 1.30 0.97
N SER A 182 7.32 2.33 1.80
CA SER A 182 6.57 2.36 3.08
C SER A 182 5.11 2.83 2.95
N GLY A 183 4.62 3.02 1.72
CA GLY A 183 3.23 3.32 1.45
C GLY A 183 2.32 2.08 1.53
N GLY A 184 2.90 0.88 1.66
CA GLY A 184 2.16 -0.37 1.88
C GLY A 184 3.01 -1.41 2.61
N VAL A 185 2.53 -1.91 3.76
CA VAL A 185 3.11 -3.05 4.48
C VAL A 185 1.98 -3.91 5.00
N ILE A 186 1.97 -5.20 4.70
CA ILE A 186 1.03 -6.17 5.27
C ILE A 186 1.79 -7.17 6.14
N GLY A 187 1.20 -7.63 7.23
CA GLY A 187 1.83 -8.65 8.05
C GLY A 187 1.02 -9.07 9.26
N ARG A 188 1.56 -10.06 9.98
CA ARG A 188 1.14 -10.41 11.33
C ARG A 188 1.37 -9.23 12.26
N ARG A 189 0.44 -9.01 13.18
CA ARG A 189 0.48 -7.92 14.15
C ARG A 189 1.83 -7.80 14.88
N GLU A 190 2.34 -8.91 15.40
CA GLU A 190 3.59 -8.91 16.19
C GLU A 190 4.81 -8.52 15.34
N LYS A 191 4.91 -9.05 14.11
CA LYS A 191 6.00 -8.68 13.20
C LYS A 191 5.93 -7.21 12.80
N LEU A 192 4.72 -6.66 12.61
CA LEU A 192 4.55 -5.23 12.34
C LEU A 192 4.96 -4.37 13.53
N ILE A 193 4.73 -4.81 14.77
CA ILE A 193 5.21 -4.12 15.99
C ILE A 193 6.74 -4.09 16.00
N GLU A 194 7.41 -5.19 15.68
CA GLU A 194 8.88 -5.26 15.57
C GLU A 194 9.41 -4.26 14.53
N ILE A 195 8.86 -4.29 13.32
CA ILE A 195 9.24 -3.39 12.22
C ILE A 195 9.08 -1.93 12.63
N LEU A 196 7.91 -1.56 13.18
CA LEU A 196 7.61 -0.18 13.55
C LEU A 196 8.45 0.30 14.73
N ARG A 197 8.75 -0.56 15.70
CA ARG A 197 9.63 -0.24 16.82
C ARG A 197 11.04 0.07 16.32
N LEU A 198 11.62 -0.84 15.53
CA LEU A 198 12.95 -0.66 14.97
C LEU A 198 13.01 0.57 14.04
N SER A 199 12.01 0.76 13.18
CA SER A 199 11.91 1.94 12.30
C SER A 199 11.91 3.27 13.07
N ARG A 200 11.38 3.29 14.30
CA ARG A 200 11.39 4.49 15.15
C ARG A 200 12.76 4.72 15.80
N GLU A 201 13.43 3.64 16.19
CA GLU A 201 14.77 3.64 16.80
C GLU A 201 15.84 4.06 15.77
N LEU A 202 15.67 3.66 14.51
CA LEU A 202 16.53 4.06 13.40
C LEU A 202 16.37 5.57 13.11
N LEU A 203 17.42 6.33 13.47
CA LEU A 203 17.55 7.76 13.21
C LEU A 203 17.74 7.98 11.70
N PRO A 204 16.88 8.72 11.00
CA PRO A 204 17.03 8.94 9.57
C PRO A 204 18.02 10.07 9.28
N GLU A 205 18.73 9.97 8.14
CA GLU A 205 19.46 11.08 7.52
C GLU A 205 18.55 12.26 7.10
N ARG A 206 17.23 12.03 6.96
CA ARG A 206 16.23 13.06 6.63
C ARG A 206 15.10 13.08 7.64
N ARG A 207 14.95 14.22 8.36
CA ARG A 207 14.00 14.41 9.48
C ARG A 207 12.54 14.04 9.21
N HIS A 208 12.07 14.02 7.95
CA HIS A 208 10.64 13.94 7.63
C HIS A 208 10.19 12.73 6.80
N SER A 209 11.10 11.83 6.39
CA SER A 209 10.72 10.59 5.70
C SER A 209 10.73 9.40 6.66
N ASP A 210 9.71 8.56 6.56
CA ASP A 210 9.62 7.28 7.25
C ASP A 210 10.20 6.13 6.41
N GLN A 211 10.18 6.25 5.07
CA GLN A 211 10.53 5.18 4.15
C GLN A 211 11.96 4.65 4.36
N GLY A 212 12.92 5.55 4.60
CA GLY A 212 14.30 5.14 4.84
C GLY A 212 14.44 4.22 6.06
N SER A 213 13.85 4.61 7.19
CA SER A 213 13.89 3.79 8.41
C SER A 213 13.09 2.49 8.29
N VAL A 214 11.97 2.49 7.54
CA VAL A 214 11.19 1.26 7.30
C VAL A 214 11.95 0.29 6.42
N ARG A 215 12.62 0.77 5.35
CA ARG A 215 13.45 -0.07 4.49
C ARG A 215 14.57 -0.75 5.27
N VAL A 216 15.31 0.01 6.08
CA VAL A 216 16.38 -0.52 6.93
C VAL A 216 15.82 -1.52 7.94
N ALA A 217 14.74 -1.19 8.66
CA ALA A 217 14.14 -2.11 9.63
C ALA A 217 13.68 -3.42 8.99
N CYS A 218 13.02 -3.36 7.82
CA CYS A 218 12.60 -4.55 7.10
C CYS A 218 13.79 -5.39 6.65
N LEU A 219 14.87 -4.76 6.18
CA LEU A 219 16.08 -5.46 5.76
C LEU A 219 16.74 -6.19 6.95
N GLU A 220 16.96 -5.48 8.06
CA GLU A 220 17.54 -6.06 9.29
C GLU A 220 16.70 -7.20 9.87
N LEU A 221 15.37 -7.12 9.75
CA LEU A 221 14.45 -8.14 10.24
C LEU A 221 14.17 -9.27 9.23
N GLY A 222 14.82 -9.26 8.06
CA GLY A 222 14.62 -10.27 7.02
C GLY A 222 13.23 -10.25 6.39
N VAL A 223 12.54 -9.12 6.41
CA VAL A 223 11.20 -8.95 5.83
C VAL A 223 11.34 -8.80 4.32
N PRO A 224 10.71 -9.69 3.52
CA PRO A 224 10.79 -9.61 2.07
C PRO A 224 10.02 -8.41 1.51
N ARG A 225 10.40 -8.05 0.30
CA ARG A 225 9.69 -7.07 -0.54
C ARG A 225 8.92 -7.81 -1.62
N ASP A 226 7.77 -7.27 -2.00
CA ASP A 226 7.00 -7.77 -3.14
C ASP A 226 7.63 -7.33 -4.47
N THR A 227 8.74 -7.99 -4.83
CA THR A 227 9.56 -7.60 -5.99
C THR A 227 8.93 -7.92 -7.35
N ARG A 228 7.82 -8.68 -7.36
CA ARG A 228 7.10 -9.14 -8.56
C ARG A 228 5.68 -8.57 -8.66
N CYS A 229 5.30 -7.70 -7.74
CA CYS A 229 3.98 -7.08 -7.68
C CYS A 229 2.83 -8.10 -7.57
N GLU A 230 3.04 -9.17 -6.81
CA GLU A 230 2.05 -10.23 -6.60
C GLU A 230 0.91 -9.77 -5.66
N PHE A 231 1.18 -8.82 -4.75
CA PHE A 231 0.25 -8.22 -3.82
C PHE A 231 0.12 -6.71 -4.03
N PHE A 232 1.26 -6.01 -4.07
CA PHE A 232 1.40 -4.56 -4.17
C PHE A 232 1.86 -4.15 -5.56
N GLN A 233 1.33 -3.04 -6.07
CA GLN A 233 1.87 -2.39 -7.26
C GLN A 233 2.12 -0.92 -6.97
N ASN A 234 3.39 -0.53 -7.01
CA ASN A 234 3.76 0.88 -7.03
C ASN A 234 3.79 1.38 -8.48
N LEU A 235 3.03 2.43 -8.77
CA LEU A 235 2.97 3.06 -10.10
C LEU A 235 4.03 4.15 -10.30
N ALA A 236 4.82 4.46 -9.26
CA ALA A 236 5.98 5.31 -9.42
C ALA A 236 7.00 4.63 -10.35
N SER A 237 7.34 5.31 -11.46
CA SER A 237 8.39 4.88 -12.38
C SER A 237 8.17 3.51 -13.06
N VAL A 238 6.91 3.11 -13.28
CA VAL A 238 6.58 1.97 -14.15
C VAL A 238 6.96 2.24 -15.61
N ASN A 239 7.34 1.19 -16.34
CA ASN A 239 7.65 1.32 -17.76
C ASN A 239 6.37 1.55 -18.59
N PRO A 240 6.44 2.27 -19.73
CA PRO A 240 5.31 2.37 -20.65
C PRO A 240 4.80 0.98 -21.07
N GLY A 241 3.49 0.76 -20.94
CA GLY A 241 2.84 -0.50 -21.30
C GLY A 241 3.04 -1.65 -20.29
N GLU A 242 3.75 -1.45 -19.19
CA GLU A 242 3.92 -2.47 -18.14
C GLU A 242 2.61 -2.76 -17.39
N ILE A 243 1.76 -1.74 -17.24
CA ILE A 243 0.50 -1.83 -16.53
C ILE A 243 -0.65 -1.82 -17.53
N GLU A 244 -1.50 -2.84 -17.44
CA GLU A 244 -2.71 -2.99 -18.24
C GLU A 244 -3.94 -3.03 -17.33
N LEU A 245 -4.98 -2.27 -17.68
CA LEU A 245 -6.30 -2.41 -17.07
C LEU A 245 -7.11 -3.41 -17.92
N ARG A 246 -7.54 -4.51 -17.32
CA ARG A 246 -8.34 -5.54 -17.98
C ARG A 246 -9.75 -5.53 -17.46
N ALA A 247 -10.73 -5.43 -18.34
CA ALA A 247 -12.10 -5.77 -18.01
C ALA A 247 -12.27 -7.30 -18.03
N GLU A 248 -12.65 -7.88 -16.92
CA GLU A 248 -13.06 -9.26 -16.77
C GLU A 248 -14.58 -9.33 -16.99
N SER A 249 -14.97 -10.20 -17.92
CA SER A 249 -16.35 -10.54 -18.27
C SER A 249 -16.93 -11.60 -17.35
#